data_AF-A0A0P1FS56-F1
#
_entry.id   AF-A0A0P1FS56-F1
#
_cell.length_a   1.000
_cell.length_b   1.000
_cell.length_c   1.000
_cell.angle_alpha   90.00
_cell.angle_beta   90.00
_cell.angle_gamma   90.00
#
_symmetry.space_group_name_H-M   'P 1'
#
loop_
_entity.id
_entity.type
_entity.pdbx_description
1 polymer ?
#
loop_
_entity_poly.entity_id
_entity_poly.type
_entity_poly.pdbx_seq_one_letter_code
_entity_poly.pdbx_strand_id
1 'polypeptide(L)'
;MDTNALKKFAQSARNLLIEQVRSKLDLVLDPASPARREHPQAMKELDAAIARDGKAQVIEQVAYTWFNRFTALRFMDANGYTTVGVVSPAEGQTRPEILAEAMAGNLPEGAPGSIAALLDGRTPSSDPQGEAYRQLLVHACNQWHGPMPFLFEELDDYTELLMPEDLLSQSSILAELRKVMTEDACQDVEIIGWLYQFYISEKKDQVFAGLKKNQKITAENIPAATQLFTPHWIVRYLVENSLGRLWLLNRPGSRLAERMDYYIAPEEPETDFLKITRPEDIRICDPAAGSGHMLTYAFDLLYAIYEEEGYDPTEIPALILTHNLTGVEIDDRAGALAAFALAMKAAARLGRRRFLRMEAKPDICVLQNVAFTDAEMQDVAAVVGKDLFTDELRETLGQFEQAKNFGSLIVPKLRDPAETLRVVEARDFGGDLLLRSVQERVIAVLRMAEALSPKYHVVVANPPYMGGKGMNPKLGVFAKDHYPDSKVDLFAMFMERAVSLLNRRGMMAMINMQSWMFLSIRPVSGRFQAFSGRQFHGMSSSMRLIL
;
A
#
# COMPACT_ATOMS: atom_id res chain seq x y z
N MET A 1 -23.77 1.44 3.23
CA MET A 1 -23.01 1.51 1.97
C MET A 1 -23.60 0.51 0.97
N ASP A 2 -23.96 0.94 -0.24
CA ASP A 2 -24.45 0.04 -1.30
C ASP A 2 -23.25 -0.56 -2.07
N THR A 3 -22.81 -1.75 -1.63
CA THR A 3 -21.66 -2.44 -2.22
C THR A 3 -21.91 -2.92 -3.64
N ASN A 4 -23.17 -3.13 -4.05
CA ASN A 4 -23.50 -3.54 -5.42
C ASN A 4 -23.34 -2.36 -6.40
N ALA A 5 -23.76 -1.16 -6.01
CA ALA A 5 -23.53 0.05 -6.80
C ALA A 5 -22.03 0.33 -6.94
N LEU A 6 -21.27 0.27 -5.84
CA LEU A 6 -19.81 0.40 -5.85
C LEU A 6 -19.14 -0.60 -6.79
N LYS A 7 -19.58 -1.86 -6.76
CA LYS A 7 -19.03 -2.90 -7.64
C LYS A 7 -19.25 -2.60 -9.11
N LYS A 8 -20.49 -2.27 -9.50
CA LYS A 8 -20.82 -1.92 -10.89
C LYS A 8 -20.03 -0.72 -11.37
N PHE A 9 -19.92 0.32 -10.53
CA PHE A 9 -19.13 1.50 -10.83
C PHE A 9 -17.66 1.15 -11.04
N ALA A 10 -17.01 0.47 -10.09
CA ALA A 10 -15.58 0.20 -10.15
C ALA A 10 -15.18 -0.64 -11.38
N GLN A 11 -16.00 -1.63 -11.76
CA GLN A 11 -15.81 -2.42 -12.98
C GLN A 11 -15.97 -1.56 -14.25
N SER A 12 -17.01 -0.73 -14.31
CA SER A 12 -17.23 0.19 -15.43
C SER A 12 -16.12 1.23 -15.54
N ALA A 13 -15.71 1.81 -14.42
CA ALA A 13 -14.65 2.81 -14.32
C ALA A 13 -13.30 2.26 -14.80
N ARG A 14 -12.96 1.02 -14.45
CA ARG A 14 -11.76 0.35 -14.96
C ARG A 14 -11.75 0.28 -16.48
N ASN A 15 -12.82 -0.23 -17.08
CA ASN A 15 -12.89 -0.40 -18.53
C ASN A 15 -12.82 0.95 -19.25
N LEU A 16 -13.57 1.94 -18.74
CA LEU A 16 -13.55 3.31 -19.26
C LEU A 16 -12.16 3.95 -19.19
N LEU A 17 -11.47 3.86 -18.04
CA LEU A 17 -10.15 4.47 -17.87
C LEU A 17 -9.10 3.79 -18.74
N ILE A 18 -9.11 2.46 -18.84
CA ILE A 18 -8.18 1.73 -19.72
C ILE A 18 -8.38 2.16 -21.18
N GLU A 19 -9.62 2.33 -21.62
CA GLU A 19 -9.93 2.80 -22.97
C GLU A 19 -9.46 4.24 -23.20
N GLN A 20 -9.77 5.16 -22.29
CA GLN A 20 -9.39 6.57 -22.43
C GLN A 20 -7.86 6.75 -22.37
N VAL A 21 -7.19 6.08 -21.44
CA VAL A 21 -5.72 6.11 -21.33
C VAL A 21 -5.07 5.52 -22.58
N ARG A 22 -5.64 4.45 -23.16
CA ARG A 22 -5.16 3.88 -24.43
C ARG A 22 -5.25 4.90 -25.56
N SER A 23 -6.41 5.51 -25.75
CA SER A 23 -6.64 6.53 -26.78
C SER A 23 -5.68 7.71 -26.59
N LYS A 24 -5.46 8.15 -25.35
CA LYS A 24 -4.49 9.20 -25.03
C LYS A 24 -3.07 8.80 -25.36
N LEU A 25 -2.68 7.59 -25.00
CA LEU A 25 -1.35 7.08 -25.28
C LEU A 25 -1.07 7.03 -26.78
N ASP A 26 -2.05 6.64 -27.60
CA ASP A 26 -1.92 6.68 -29.06
C ASP A 26 -1.67 8.10 -29.58
N LEU A 27 -2.37 9.11 -29.05
CA LEU A 27 -2.17 10.52 -29.42
C LEU A 27 -0.83 11.08 -28.93
N VAL A 28 -0.40 10.72 -27.72
CA VAL A 28 0.85 11.19 -27.13
C VAL A 28 2.07 10.58 -27.82
N LEU A 29 1.98 9.33 -28.26
CA LEU A 29 3.07 8.66 -28.97
C LEU A 29 3.24 9.10 -30.41
N ASP A 30 2.24 9.76 -31.02
CA ASP A 30 2.33 10.31 -32.37
C ASP A 30 3.60 11.19 -32.52
N PRO A 31 4.42 10.99 -33.57
CA PRO A 31 5.64 11.77 -33.76
C PRO A 31 5.40 13.29 -33.88
N ALA A 32 4.23 13.71 -34.32
CA ALA A 32 3.82 15.11 -34.44
C ALA A 32 3.19 15.67 -33.15
N SER A 33 3.04 14.85 -32.10
CA SER A 33 2.41 15.26 -30.84
C SER A 33 3.14 16.47 -30.21
N PRO A 34 2.41 17.52 -29.81
CA PRO A 34 2.98 18.65 -29.06
C PRO A 34 3.68 18.23 -27.77
N ALA A 35 3.21 17.16 -27.12
CA ALA A 35 3.75 16.64 -25.86
C ALA A 35 5.26 16.33 -25.94
N ARG A 36 5.78 15.90 -27.09
CA ARG A 36 7.23 15.65 -27.29
C ARG A 36 8.08 16.92 -27.19
N ARG A 37 7.52 18.09 -27.50
CA ARG A 37 8.21 19.38 -27.43
C ARG A 37 7.93 20.10 -26.10
N GLU A 38 6.72 19.98 -25.59
CA GLU A 38 6.26 20.67 -24.39
C GLU A 38 6.67 19.96 -23.09
N HIS A 39 6.73 18.62 -23.10
CA HIS A 39 7.03 17.77 -21.94
C HIS A 39 8.10 16.71 -22.26
N PRO A 40 9.34 17.11 -22.61
CA PRO A 40 10.37 16.17 -23.07
C PRO A 40 10.82 15.17 -21.99
N GLN A 41 10.78 15.55 -20.71
CA GLN A 41 11.13 14.67 -19.60
C GLN A 41 10.07 13.58 -19.39
N ALA A 42 8.81 13.97 -19.21
CA ALA A 42 7.68 13.05 -19.11
C ALA A 42 7.64 12.07 -20.29
N MET A 43 7.91 12.53 -21.52
CA MET A 43 7.97 11.64 -22.69
C MET A 43 9.11 10.62 -22.63
N LYS A 44 10.28 11.02 -22.12
CA LYS A 44 11.41 10.09 -21.94
C LYS A 44 11.09 9.02 -20.89
N GLU A 45 10.42 9.41 -19.80
CA GLU A 45 9.98 8.50 -18.75
C GLU A 45 8.90 7.53 -19.26
N LEU A 46 7.96 8.03 -20.06
CA LEU A 46 6.94 7.22 -20.73
C LEU A 46 7.57 6.19 -21.67
N ASP A 47 8.50 6.62 -22.54
CA ASP A 47 9.19 5.73 -23.48
C ASP A 47 9.99 4.65 -22.72
N ALA A 48 10.64 5.02 -21.61
CA ALA A 48 11.35 4.07 -20.75
C ALA A 48 10.41 3.07 -20.05
N ALA A 49 9.27 3.54 -19.53
CA ALA A 49 8.25 2.69 -18.91
C ALA A 49 7.66 1.69 -19.94
N ILE A 50 7.38 2.14 -21.16
CA ILE A 50 6.89 1.27 -22.25
C ILE A 50 7.95 0.24 -22.63
N ALA A 51 9.22 0.63 -22.73
CA ALA A 51 10.31 -0.30 -23.06
C ALA A 51 10.51 -1.37 -21.99
N ARG A 52 10.33 -1.02 -20.71
CA ARG A 52 10.51 -1.92 -19.57
C ARG A 52 9.31 -2.86 -19.36
N ASP A 53 8.10 -2.29 -19.33
CA ASP A 53 6.90 -2.99 -18.83
C ASP A 53 5.92 -3.34 -19.96
N GLY A 54 6.07 -2.72 -21.12
CA GLY A 54 5.18 -2.86 -22.26
C GLY A 54 3.94 -1.96 -22.19
N LYS A 55 3.44 -1.57 -23.37
CA LYS A 55 2.33 -0.62 -23.53
C LYS A 55 1.08 -0.99 -22.72
N ALA A 56 0.70 -2.27 -22.70
CA ALA A 56 -0.50 -2.73 -22.00
C ALA A 56 -0.39 -2.53 -20.47
N GLN A 57 0.79 -2.75 -19.89
CA GLN A 57 1.01 -2.56 -18.45
C GLN A 57 1.03 -1.09 -18.08
N VAL A 58 1.67 -0.24 -18.89
CA VAL A 58 1.65 1.22 -18.70
C VAL A 58 0.21 1.75 -18.70
N ILE A 59 -0.62 1.31 -19.65
CA ILE A 59 -2.05 1.70 -19.68
C ILE A 59 -2.77 1.27 -18.40
N GLU A 60 -2.61 0.01 -17.96
CA GLU A 60 -3.24 -0.47 -16.73
C GLU A 60 -2.77 0.29 -15.49
N GLN A 61 -1.47 0.60 -15.39
CA GLN A 61 -0.88 1.33 -14.27
C GLN A 61 -1.41 2.77 -14.20
N VAL A 62 -1.40 3.49 -15.33
CA VAL A 62 -1.86 4.87 -15.40
C VAL A 62 -3.37 4.97 -15.13
N ALA A 63 -4.17 4.08 -15.73
CA ALA A 63 -5.61 4.02 -15.48
C ALA A 63 -5.91 3.83 -13.99
N TYR A 64 -5.19 2.93 -13.34
CA TYR A 64 -5.35 2.71 -11.90
C TYR A 64 -4.89 3.92 -11.08
N THR A 65 -3.75 4.51 -11.42
CA THR A 65 -3.23 5.70 -10.72
C THR A 65 -4.27 6.82 -10.70
N TRP A 66 -4.90 7.10 -11.84
CA TRP A 66 -6.00 8.08 -11.91
C TRP A 66 -7.25 7.64 -11.13
N PHE A 67 -7.63 6.36 -11.19
CA PHE A 67 -8.74 5.85 -10.38
C PHE A 67 -8.51 6.09 -8.87
N ASN A 68 -7.31 5.82 -8.37
CA ASN A 68 -6.94 6.01 -6.98
C ASN A 68 -6.94 7.49 -6.60
N ARG A 69 -6.35 8.36 -7.43
CA ARG A 69 -6.32 9.81 -7.20
C ARG A 69 -7.74 10.40 -7.17
N PHE A 70 -8.61 10.02 -8.11
CA PHE A 70 -10.00 10.49 -8.12
C PHE A 70 -10.78 10.01 -6.89
N THR A 71 -10.61 8.74 -6.52
CA THR A 71 -11.24 8.15 -5.32
C THR A 71 -10.79 8.88 -4.05
N ALA A 72 -9.49 9.14 -3.91
CA ALA A 72 -8.93 9.84 -2.77
C ALA A 72 -9.36 11.31 -2.70
N LEU A 73 -9.32 12.04 -3.82
CA LEU A 73 -9.79 13.43 -3.89
C LEU A 73 -11.29 13.50 -3.53
N ARG A 74 -12.11 12.59 -4.05
CA ARG A 74 -13.54 12.52 -3.69
C ARG A 74 -13.75 12.21 -2.21
N PHE A 75 -13.00 11.26 -1.65
CA PHE A 75 -13.05 10.95 -0.23
C PHE A 75 -12.68 12.16 0.63
N MET A 76 -11.65 12.90 0.23
CA MET A 76 -11.20 14.11 0.93
C MET A 76 -12.23 15.24 0.85
N ASP A 77 -12.83 15.47 -0.31
CA ASP A 77 -13.93 16.44 -0.45
C ASP A 77 -15.11 16.08 0.46
N ALA A 78 -15.53 14.82 0.47
CA ALA A 78 -16.67 14.34 1.25
C ALA A 78 -16.46 14.47 2.78
N ASN A 79 -15.22 14.54 3.23
CA ASN A 79 -14.84 14.67 4.63
C ASN A 79 -14.31 16.07 5.00
N GLY A 80 -14.35 17.04 4.08
CA GLY A 80 -13.91 18.42 4.32
C GLY A 80 -12.40 18.57 4.52
N TYR A 81 -11.59 17.66 3.98
CA TYR A 81 -10.12 17.76 4.02
C TYR A 81 -9.56 18.69 2.93
N THR A 82 -10.31 18.93 1.86
CA THR A 82 -10.07 19.99 0.87
C THR A 82 -10.80 21.28 1.29
N THR A 83 -10.23 22.47 1.07
CA THR A 83 -10.96 23.74 1.34
C THR A 83 -12.06 23.95 0.32
N VAL A 84 -11.73 23.62 -0.93
CA VAL A 84 -12.56 23.81 -2.12
C VAL A 84 -12.64 22.44 -2.77
N GLY A 85 -13.86 21.96 -3.02
CA GLY A 85 -14.12 20.65 -3.61
C GLY A 85 -13.40 20.48 -4.94
N VAL A 86 -12.45 19.55 -5.00
CA VAL A 86 -11.63 19.32 -6.18
C VAL A 86 -12.40 18.49 -7.22
N VAL A 87 -13.08 17.44 -6.75
CA VAL A 87 -13.93 16.55 -7.54
C VAL A 87 -15.41 16.89 -7.34
N SER A 88 -15.74 17.43 -6.18
CA SER A 88 -17.11 17.62 -5.72
C SER A 88 -17.62 19.02 -6.06
N PRO A 89 -18.88 19.16 -6.50
CA PRO A 89 -19.50 20.47 -6.66
C PRO A 89 -19.90 21.06 -5.32
N ALA A 90 -20.08 22.38 -5.27
CA ALA A 90 -20.80 23.03 -4.18
C ALA A 90 -22.29 22.60 -4.17
N GLU A 91 -22.95 22.78 -3.03
CA GLU A 91 -24.35 22.39 -2.84
C GLU A 91 -25.26 23.03 -3.91
N GLY A 92 -26.12 22.20 -4.53
CA GLY A 92 -27.01 22.64 -5.61
C GLY A 92 -26.35 22.88 -6.97
N GLN A 93 -25.04 22.65 -7.10
CA GLN A 93 -24.31 22.78 -8.36
C GLN A 93 -23.92 21.42 -8.95
N THR A 94 -23.52 21.40 -10.22
CA THR A 94 -23.06 20.19 -10.93
C THR A 94 -21.59 20.24 -11.30
N ARG A 95 -21.01 21.44 -11.33
CA ARG A 95 -19.61 21.69 -11.67
C ARG A 95 -18.73 21.55 -10.41
N PRO A 96 -17.54 20.92 -10.50
CA PRO A 96 -16.59 20.89 -9.40
C PRO A 96 -16.31 22.29 -8.86
N GLU A 97 -16.28 22.43 -7.52
CA GLU A 97 -16.18 23.72 -6.86
C GLU A 97 -14.89 24.46 -7.24
N ILE A 98 -13.77 23.75 -7.36
CA ILE A 98 -12.48 24.33 -7.78
C ILE A 98 -12.54 25.00 -9.15
N LEU A 99 -13.34 24.46 -10.09
CA LEU A 99 -13.53 25.08 -11.39
C LEU A 99 -14.49 26.27 -11.30
N ALA A 100 -15.53 26.19 -10.48
CA ALA A 100 -16.44 27.30 -10.26
C ALA A 100 -15.72 28.52 -9.66
N GLU A 101 -14.86 28.31 -8.67
CA GLU A 101 -14.02 29.36 -8.06
C GLU A 101 -13.02 29.95 -9.06
N ALA A 102 -12.34 29.10 -9.84
CA ALA A 102 -11.44 29.57 -10.89
C ALA A 102 -12.15 30.44 -11.93
N MET A 103 -13.37 30.07 -12.32
CA MET A 103 -14.20 30.87 -13.23
C MET A 103 -14.68 32.19 -12.62
N ALA A 104 -14.79 32.27 -11.29
CA ALA A 104 -15.05 33.51 -10.57
C ALA A 104 -13.81 34.39 -10.39
N GLY A 105 -12.64 33.95 -10.88
CA GLY A 105 -11.35 34.63 -10.74
C GLY A 105 -10.57 34.25 -9.48
N ASN A 106 -11.08 33.33 -8.67
CA ASN A 106 -10.45 32.85 -7.45
C ASN A 106 -9.59 31.61 -7.77
N LEU A 107 -8.41 31.84 -8.33
CA LEU A 107 -7.47 30.76 -8.61
C LEU A 107 -6.72 30.31 -7.34
N PRO A 108 -6.47 28.99 -7.17
CA PRO A 108 -5.60 28.51 -6.11
C PRO A 108 -4.21 29.15 -6.18
N GLU A 109 -3.57 29.35 -5.03
CA GLU A 109 -2.23 29.90 -4.96
C GLU A 109 -1.23 29.01 -5.72
N GLY A 110 -0.42 29.61 -6.59
CA GLY A 110 0.54 28.89 -7.42
C GLY A 110 -0.07 28.13 -8.60
N ALA A 111 -1.38 28.28 -8.87
CA ALA A 111 -2.01 27.67 -10.03
C ALA A 111 -1.43 28.26 -11.35
N PRO A 112 -1.27 27.44 -12.41
CA PRO A 112 -0.77 27.91 -13.69
C PRO A 112 -1.58 29.08 -14.28
N GLY A 113 -0.89 30.13 -14.73
CA GLY A 113 -1.54 31.29 -15.37
C GLY A 113 -2.28 30.97 -16.66
N SER A 114 -1.96 29.83 -17.28
CA SER A 114 -2.69 29.26 -18.42
C SER A 114 -4.16 28.98 -18.12
N ILE A 115 -4.51 28.67 -16.86
CA ILE A 115 -5.89 28.42 -16.44
C ILE A 115 -6.75 29.67 -16.67
N ALA A 116 -6.29 30.83 -16.19
CA ALA A 116 -6.97 32.11 -16.43
C ALA A 116 -7.07 32.39 -17.94
N ALA A 117 -5.98 32.17 -18.69
CA ALA A 117 -5.98 32.42 -20.14
C ALA A 117 -6.99 31.55 -20.90
N LEU A 118 -7.16 30.29 -20.50
CA LEU A 118 -8.19 29.38 -21.05
C LEU A 118 -9.60 29.85 -20.71
N LEU A 119 -9.86 30.16 -19.43
CA LEU A 119 -11.19 30.54 -18.95
C LEU A 119 -11.65 31.91 -19.49
N ASP A 120 -10.71 32.84 -19.69
CA ASP A 120 -10.98 34.17 -20.27
C ASP A 120 -11.06 34.15 -21.80
N GLY A 121 -10.80 33.02 -22.46
CA GLY A 121 -10.76 32.91 -23.93
C GLY A 121 -9.55 33.59 -24.59
N ARG A 122 -8.47 33.84 -23.83
CA ARG A 122 -7.20 34.39 -24.35
C ARG A 122 -6.35 33.32 -25.04
N THR A 123 -6.53 32.05 -24.66
CA THR A 123 -5.94 30.89 -25.32
C THR A 123 -7.01 30.18 -26.15
N PRO A 124 -6.83 29.98 -27.46
CA PRO A 124 -7.76 29.21 -28.27
C PRO A 124 -7.83 27.74 -27.80
N SER A 125 -9.03 27.27 -27.49
CA SER A 125 -9.30 25.86 -27.17
C SER A 125 -10.72 25.51 -27.59
N SER A 126 -10.93 24.26 -28.01
CA SER A 126 -12.26 23.69 -28.25
C SER A 126 -12.98 23.26 -26.96
N ASP A 127 -12.26 23.11 -25.86
CA ASP A 127 -12.76 22.72 -24.53
C ASP A 127 -12.00 23.48 -23.41
N PRO A 128 -12.16 24.81 -23.32
CA PRO A 128 -11.39 25.62 -22.39
C PRO A 128 -11.67 25.29 -20.92
N GLN A 129 -12.92 24.94 -20.57
CA GLN A 129 -13.28 24.55 -19.20
C GLN A 129 -12.72 23.18 -18.82
N GLY A 130 -12.78 22.18 -19.70
CA GLY A 130 -12.19 20.87 -19.43
C GLY A 130 -10.67 20.91 -19.35
N GLU A 131 -10.00 21.67 -20.22
CA GLU A 131 -8.55 21.90 -20.14
C GLU A 131 -8.16 22.61 -18.84
N ALA A 132 -8.86 23.69 -18.49
CA ALA A 132 -8.65 24.41 -17.22
C ALA A 132 -8.85 23.48 -16.02
N TYR A 133 -9.88 22.63 -16.04
CA TYR A 133 -10.15 21.69 -14.95
C TYR A 133 -9.07 20.62 -14.81
N ARG A 134 -8.55 20.07 -15.91
CA ARG A 134 -7.43 19.12 -15.88
C ARG A 134 -6.18 19.76 -15.26
N GLN A 135 -5.88 21.02 -15.60
CA GLN A 135 -4.77 21.75 -14.97
C GLN A 135 -5.01 22.01 -13.48
N LEU A 136 -6.25 22.34 -13.07
CA LEU A 136 -6.61 22.48 -11.65
C LEU A 136 -6.48 21.16 -10.88
N LEU A 137 -6.87 20.04 -11.49
CA LEU A 137 -6.73 18.70 -10.91
C LEU A 137 -5.25 18.33 -10.70
N VAL A 138 -4.42 18.52 -11.72
CA VAL A 138 -2.96 18.33 -11.61
C VAL A 138 -2.39 19.20 -10.49
N HIS A 139 -2.76 20.48 -10.47
CA HIS A 139 -2.31 21.39 -9.43
C HIS A 139 -2.72 20.92 -8.02
N ALA A 140 -3.96 20.45 -7.85
CA ALA A 140 -4.42 19.90 -6.58
C ALA A 140 -3.64 18.63 -6.17
N CYS A 141 -3.40 17.70 -7.10
CA CYS A 141 -2.56 16.53 -6.85
C CYS A 141 -1.16 16.93 -6.36
N ASN A 142 -0.53 17.90 -7.03
CA ASN A 142 0.80 18.40 -6.66
C ASN A 142 0.82 19.05 -5.27
N GLN A 143 -0.23 19.78 -4.87
CA GLN A 143 -0.35 20.30 -3.51
C GLN A 143 -0.44 19.18 -2.46
N TRP A 144 -1.11 18.07 -2.79
CA TRP A 144 -1.25 16.91 -1.90
C TRP A 144 -0.02 15.99 -1.90
N HIS A 145 0.94 16.17 -2.82
CA HIS A 145 2.20 15.42 -2.82
C HIS A 145 2.97 15.58 -1.49
N GLY A 146 3.12 16.81 -0.98
CA GLY A 146 3.83 17.04 0.29
C GLY A 146 3.30 16.23 1.48
N PRO A 147 1.99 16.30 1.81
CA PRO A 147 1.42 15.50 2.88
C PRO A 147 1.29 14.00 2.53
N MET A 148 1.08 13.63 1.27
CA MET A 148 0.79 12.25 0.84
C MET A 148 1.56 11.85 -0.45
N PRO A 149 2.90 11.79 -0.39
CA PRO A 149 3.74 11.55 -1.58
C PRO A 149 3.61 10.13 -2.12
N PHE A 150 3.06 9.21 -1.31
CA PHE A 150 2.81 7.82 -1.67
C PHE A 150 1.62 7.64 -2.64
N LEU A 151 0.79 8.66 -2.84
CA LEU A 151 -0.41 8.58 -3.69
C LEU A 151 -0.42 9.63 -4.81
N PHE A 152 0.06 10.83 -4.50
CA PHE A 152 0.19 11.93 -5.46
C PHE A 152 1.68 12.08 -5.78
N GLU A 153 2.07 11.95 -7.05
CA GLU A 153 3.46 12.07 -7.50
C GLU A 153 3.86 13.55 -7.67
N GLU A 154 5.15 13.82 -7.89
CA GLU A 154 5.66 15.17 -8.18
C GLU A 154 5.35 15.63 -9.62
N LEU A 155 5.55 16.92 -9.88
CA LEU A 155 5.31 17.61 -11.15
C LEU A 155 5.99 16.94 -12.35
N ASP A 156 5.32 16.99 -13.52
CA ASP A 156 5.81 16.54 -14.84
C ASP A 156 5.96 15.01 -14.98
N ASP A 157 5.20 14.25 -14.20
CA ASP A 157 5.08 12.80 -14.34
C ASP A 157 4.26 12.42 -15.60
N TYR A 158 4.70 11.38 -16.32
CA TYR A 158 4.04 10.96 -17.57
C TYR A 158 2.58 10.51 -17.41
N THR A 159 2.13 10.18 -16.20
CA THR A 159 0.73 9.86 -15.91
C THR A 159 -0.18 11.05 -16.18
N GLU A 160 0.31 12.29 -16.06
CA GLU A 160 -0.44 13.52 -16.37
C GLU A 160 -0.76 13.65 -17.85
N LEU A 161 0.18 13.29 -18.74
CA LEU A 161 -0.01 13.29 -20.19
C LEU A 161 -1.13 12.35 -20.64
N LEU A 162 -1.38 11.33 -19.84
CA LEU A 162 -2.31 10.24 -20.13
C LEU A 162 -3.62 10.36 -19.33
N MET A 163 -3.88 11.53 -18.73
CA MET A 163 -5.12 11.80 -18.01
C MET A 163 -6.35 11.68 -18.95
N PRO A 164 -7.46 11.07 -18.46
CA PRO A 164 -8.78 11.12 -19.12
C PRO A 164 -9.20 12.55 -19.52
N GLU A 165 -9.81 12.72 -20.71
CA GLU A 165 -10.27 14.05 -21.17
C GLU A 165 -11.59 14.45 -20.55
N ASP A 166 -12.60 13.58 -20.65
CA ASP A 166 -13.96 13.88 -20.21
C ASP A 166 -14.11 13.66 -18.70
N LEU A 167 -13.93 14.75 -17.96
CA LEU A 167 -14.05 14.80 -16.51
C LEU A 167 -15.23 15.66 -16.02
N LEU A 168 -15.91 16.37 -16.93
CA LEU A 168 -16.96 17.34 -16.60
C LEU A 168 -18.36 16.92 -17.07
N SER A 169 -18.48 16.00 -18.03
CA SER A 169 -19.81 15.56 -18.49
C SER A 169 -20.58 14.81 -17.41
N GLN A 170 -21.90 14.69 -17.58
CA GLN A 170 -22.76 13.94 -16.66
C GLN A 170 -22.52 12.42 -16.70
N SER A 171 -21.87 11.93 -17.76
CA SER A 171 -21.42 10.55 -17.94
C SER A 171 -19.94 10.35 -17.63
N SER A 172 -19.23 11.41 -17.20
CA SER A 172 -17.82 11.33 -16.84
C SER A 172 -17.61 10.41 -15.65
N ILE A 173 -16.38 9.88 -15.55
CA ILE A 173 -16.01 9.03 -14.41
C ILE A 173 -16.23 9.74 -13.06
N LEU A 174 -15.95 11.03 -12.98
CA LEU A 174 -16.12 11.79 -11.74
C LEU A 174 -17.60 11.97 -11.38
N ALA A 175 -18.47 12.14 -12.38
CA ALA A 175 -19.91 12.19 -12.15
C ALA A 175 -20.45 10.86 -11.60
N GLU A 176 -20.02 9.73 -12.15
CA GLU A 176 -20.40 8.41 -11.65
C GLU A 176 -19.78 8.11 -10.28
N LEU A 177 -18.52 8.52 -10.04
CA LEU A 177 -17.83 8.36 -8.76
C LEU A 177 -18.61 9.05 -7.63
N ARG A 178 -19.08 10.28 -7.85
CA ARG A 178 -19.87 11.05 -6.87
C ARG A 178 -21.19 10.37 -6.49
N LYS A 179 -21.80 9.60 -7.41
CA LYS A 179 -23.06 8.88 -7.15
C LYS A 179 -22.88 7.72 -6.17
N VAL A 180 -21.70 7.08 -6.18
CA VAL A 180 -21.43 5.91 -5.32
C VAL A 180 -20.64 6.26 -4.07
N MET A 181 -19.78 7.27 -4.14
CA MET A 181 -19.07 7.84 -2.99
C MET A 181 -19.85 9.03 -2.43
N THR A 182 -21.02 8.78 -1.84
CA THR A 182 -21.77 9.79 -1.10
C THR A 182 -21.03 10.19 0.18
N GLU A 183 -21.43 11.30 0.81
CA GLU A 183 -20.88 11.72 2.11
C GLU A 183 -21.01 10.62 3.17
N ASP A 184 -22.19 9.98 3.27
CA ASP A 184 -22.41 8.84 4.15
C ASP A 184 -21.48 7.65 3.85
N ALA A 185 -21.25 7.37 2.57
CA ALA A 185 -20.38 6.26 2.17
C ALA A 185 -18.90 6.56 2.47
N CYS A 186 -18.50 7.84 2.47
CA CYS A 186 -17.14 8.28 2.76
C CYS A 186 -16.86 8.48 4.25
N GLN A 187 -17.83 8.24 5.15
CA GLN A 187 -17.57 8.26 6.60
C GLN A 187 -16.58 7.16 7.02
N ASP A 188 -16.58 6.04 6.30
CA ASP A 188 -15.63 4.95 6.53
C ASP A 188 -14.63 4.85 5.38
N VAL A 189 -13.34 4.90 5.72
CA VAL A 189 -12.23 4.76 4.78
C VAL A 189 -12.19 3.39 4.11
N GLU A 190 -12.88 2.39 4.66
CA GLU A 190 -13.04 1.07 4.05
C GLU A 190 -13.68 1.11 2.64
N ILE A 191 -14.45 2.15 2.30
CA ILE A 191 -15.00 2.32 0.95
C ILE A 191 -13.90 2.22 -0.14
N ILE A 192 -12.70 2.68 0.17
CA ILE A 192 -11.55 2.68 -0.73
C ILE A 192 -11.08 1.24 -0.96
N GLY A 193 -11.05 0.43 0.10
CA GLY A 193 -10.75 -1.00 0.02
C GLY A 193 -11.77 -1.76 -0.84
N TRP A 194 -13.06 -1.42 -0.73
CA TRP A 194 -14.11 -2.01 -1.57
C TRP A 194 -13.97 -1.61 -3.04
N LEU A 195 -13.77 -0.33 -3.33
CA LEU A 195 -13.56 0.17 -4.68
C LEU A 195 -12.35 -0.49 -5.34
N TYR A 196 -11.24 -0.61 -4.61
CA TYR A 196 -10.04 -1.34 -5.03
C TYR A 196 -10.35 -2.79 -5.44
N GLN A 197 -11.01 -3.53 -4.54
CA GLN A 197 -11.35 -4.94 -4.77
C GLN A 197 -12.22 -5.11 -6.01
N PHE A 198 -13.23 -4.27 -6.15
CA PHE A 198 -14.14 -4.36 -7.29
C PHE A 198 -13.46 -3.93 -8.58
N TYR A 199 -12.58 -2.93 -8.54
CA TYR A 199 -11.79 -2.49 -9.68
C TYR A 199 -10.97 -3.64 -10.24
N ILE A 200 -10.26 -4.42 -9.40
CA ILE A 200 -9.39 -5.50 -9.87
C ILE A 200 -10.11 -6.84 -10.15
N SER A 201 -11.41 -6.93 -9.83
CA SER A 201 -12.16 -8.19 -9.91
C SER A 201 -12.18 -8.85 -11.31
N GLU A 202 -12.35 -8.08 -12.38
CA GLU A 202 -12.35 -8.62 -13.73
C GLU A 202 -10.97 -9.12 -14.16
N LYS A 203 -9.91 -8.42 -13.75
CA LYS A 203 -8.52 -8.85 -13.99
C LYS A 203 -8.23 -10.16 -13.26
N LYS A 204 -8.70 -10.29 -12.02
CA LYS A 204 -8.63 -11.54 -11.26
C LYS A 204 -9.29 -12.68 -12.03
N ASP A 205 -10.53 -12.51 -12.49
CA ASP A 205 -11.24 -13.54 -13.25
C ASP A 205 -10.50 -13.96 -14.53
N GLN A 206 -9.91 -12.99 -15.24
CA GLN A 206 -9.07 -13.25 -16.43
C GLN A 206 -7.85 -14.12 -16.08
N VAL A 207 -7.14 -13.82 -15.00
CA VAL A 207 -5.98 -14.59 -14.54
C VAL A 207 -6.38 -16.02 -14.14
N PHE A 208 -7.49 -16.17 -13.41
CA PHE A 208 -8.03 -17.49 -13.04
C PHE A 208 -8.50 -18.30 -14.27
N ALA A 209 -9.03 -17.65 -15.30
CA ALA A 209 -9.36 -18.31 -16.56
C ALA A 209 -8.10 -18.82 -17.30
N GLY A 210 -7.00 -18.05 -17.25
CA GLY A 210 -5.69 -18.48 -17.75
C GLY A 210 -5.12 -19.69 -17.00
N LEU A 211 -5.22 -19.68 -15.67
CA LEU A 211 -4.83 -20.82 -14.81
C LEU A 211 -5.56 -22.11 -15.18
N LYS A 212 -6.86 -22.05 -15.46
CA LYS A 212 -7.66 -23.21 -15.93
C LYS A 212 -7.15 -23.78 -17.26
N LYS A 213 -6.43 -22.97 -18.04
CA LYS A 213 -5.76 -23.34 -19.29
C LYS A 213 -4.28 -23.69 -19.09
N ASN A 214 -3.86 -23.98 -17.85
CA ASN A 214 -2.48 -24.28 -17.45
C ASN A 214 -1.47 -23.14 -17.69
N GLN A 215 -1.93 -21.89 -17.80
CA GLN A 215 -1.05 -20.73 -17.84
C GLN A 215 -0.61 -20.38 -16.41
N LYS A 216 0.69 -20.25 -16.19
CA LYS A 216 1.26 -19.86 -14.89
C LYS A 216 1.01 -18.38 -14.63
N ILE A 217 0.90 -18.02 -13.36
CA ILE A 217 0.74 -16.62 -12.96
C ILE A 217 2.09 -15.93 -13.08
N THR A 218 2.18 -14.97 -14.00
CA THR A 218 3.34 -14.09 -14.17
C THR A 218 3.42 -13.09 -13.02
N ALA A 219 4.60 -12.48 -12.79
CA ALA A 219 4.84 -11.64 -11.62
C ALA A 219 3.85 -10.45 -11.54
N GLU A 220 3.60 -9.81 -12.68
CA GLU A 220 2.65 -8.70 -12.81
C GLU A 220 1.18 -9.09 -12.58
N ASN A 221 0.85 -10.39 -12.62
CA ASN A 221 -0.49 -10.91 -12.36
C ASN A 221 -0.63 -11.53 -10.96
N ILE A 222 0.45 -11.62 -10.16
CA ILE A 222 0.38 -12.11 -8.77
C ILE A 222 -0.60 -11.28 -7.93
N PRO A 223 -0.56 -9.93 -7.94
CA PRO A 223 -1.50 -9.11 -7.17
C PRO A 223 -2.97 -9.48 -7.48
N ALA A 224 -3.35 -9.49 -8.76
CA ALA A 224 -4.71 -9.81 -9.17
C ALA A 224 -5.16 -11.23 -8.78
N ALA A 225 -4.25 -12.22 -8.82
CA ALA A 225 -4.57 -13.60 -8.48
C ALA A 225 -4.75 -13.84 -6.98
N THR A 226 -3.97 -13.12 -6.17
CA THR A 226 -3.78 -13.46 -4.76
C THR A 226 -4.47 -12.51 -3.79
N GLN A 227 -4.93 -11.35 -4.26
CA GLN A 227 -5.64 -10.41 -3.42
C GLN A 227 -7.01 -10.93 -3.00
N LEU A 228 -7.20 -10.93 -1.68
CA LEU A 228 -8.41 -11.38 -1.01
C LEU A 228 -8.85 -10.30 -0.05
N PHE A 229 -10.11 -9.90 -0.16
CA PHE A 229 -10.69 -9.01 0.82
C PHE A 229 -10.93 -9.77 2.12
N THR A 230 -10.59 -9.13 3.23
CA THR A 230 -10.82 -9.66 4.56
C THR A 230 -12.05 -8.97 5.14
N PRO A 231 -13.20 -9.66 5.31
CA PRO A 231 -14.35 -9.13 6.03
C PRO A 231 -13.97 -8.47 7.35
N HIS A 232 -14.59 -7.33 7.65
CA HIS A 232 -14.28 -6.51 8.82
C HIS A 232 -14.28 -7.30 10.13
N TRP A 233 -15.22 -8.23 10.33
CA TRP A 233 -15.27 -9.06 11.54
C TRP A 233 -14.04 -9.98 11.68
N ILE A 234 -13.47 -10.48 10.58
CA ILE A 234 -12.24 -11.31 10.60
C ILE A 234 -11.06 -10.44 10.97
N VAL A 235 -10.98 -9.23 10.37
CA VAL A 235 -9.95 -8.25 10.73
C VAL A 235 -9.98 -7.98 12.23
N ARG A 236 -11.17 -7.66 12.77
CA ARG A 236 -11.36 -7.43 14.20
C ARG A 236 -10.96 -8.64 15.04
N TYR A 237 -11.46 -9.83 14.69
CA TYR A 237 -11.10 -11.07 15.39
C TYR A 237 -9.59 -11.28 15.46
N LEU A 238 -8.86 -11.15 14.34
CA LEU A 238 -7.42 -11.39 14.31
C LEU A 238 -6.65 -10.36 15.13
N VAL A 239 -7.00 -9.07 15.02
CA VAL A 239 -6.29 -7.98 15.72
C VAL A 239 -6.63 -7.96 17.21
N GLU A 240 -7.89 -8.13 17.60
CA GLU A 240 -8.32 -8.17 19.01
C GLU A 240 -7.69 -9.35 19.76
N ASN A 241 -7.63 -10.53 19.12
CA ASN A 241 -7.05 -11.71 19.75
C ASN A 241 -5.51 -11.75 19.70
N SER A 242 -4.86 -10.85 18.97
CA SER A 242 -3.40 -10.71 18.93
C SER A 242 -2.91 -9.45 19.65
N LEU A 243 -3.01 -8.28 19.02
CA LEU A 243 -2.66 -6.98 19.59
C LEU A 243 -3.42 -6.70 20.89
N GLY A 244 -4.75 -6.83 20.86
CA GLY A 244 -5.59 -6.61 22.03
C GLY A 244 -5.27 -7.55 23.18
N ARG A 245 -5.16 -8.85 22.89
CA ARG A 245 -4.74 -9.87 23.87
C ARG A 245 -3.38 -9.56 24.47
N LEU A 246 -2.38 -9.22 23.65
CA LEU A 246 -1.03 -8.89 24.11
C LEU A 246 -1.05 -7.71 25.08
N TRP A 247 -1.86 -6.69 24.79
CA TRP A 247 -2.06 -5.56 25.70
C TRP A 247 -2.72 -5.99 27.01
N LEU A 248 -3.85 -6.72 26.95
CA LEU A 248 -4.57 -7.18 28.14
C LEU A 248 -3.74 -8.08 29.05
N LEU A 249 -2.85 -8.90 28.49
CA LEU A 249 -1.90 -9.69 29.29
C LEU A 249 -0.96 -8.79 30.11
N ASN A 250 -0.53 -7.66 29.55
CA ASN A 250 0.33 -6.68 30.22
C ASN A 250 -0.44 -5.66 31.08
N ARG A 251 -1.76 -5.54 30.88
CA ARG A 251 -2.69 -4.66 31.62
C ARG A 251 -3.99 -5.41 31.95
N PRO A 252 -4.00 -6.35 32.91
CA PRO A 252 -5.20 -7.13 33.22
C PRO A 252 -6.41 -6.33 33.70
N GLY A 253 -6.21 -5.09 34.16
CA GLY A 253 -7.27 -4.16 34.56
C GLY A 253 -7.76 -3.22 33.45
N SER A 254 -7.24 -3.34 32.24
CA SER A 254 -7.68 -2.55 31.07
C SER A 254 -9.15 -2.83 30.76
N ARG A 255 -9.89 -1.80 30.36
CA ARG A 255 -11.30 -1.93 29.94
C ARG A 255 -11.43 -2.14 28.44
N LEU A 256 -10.34 -2.25 27.69
CA LEU A 256 -10.39 -2.45 26.25
C LEU A 256 -11.17 -3.70 25.84
N ALA A 257 -11.18 -4.75 26.68
CA ALA A 257 -11.98 -5.94 26.44
C ALA A 257 -13.48 -5.63 26.22
N GLU A 258 -14.01 -4.58 26.85
CA GLU A 258 -15.41 -4.14 26.70
C GLU A 258 -15.72 -3.59 25.30
N ARG A 259 -14.69 -3.22 24.53
CA ARG A 259 -14.80 -2.66 23.17
C ARG A 259 -14.36 -3.65 22.08
N MET A 260 -13.91 -4.84 22.46
CA MET A 260 -13.39 -5.88 21.56
C MET A 260 -14.41 -7.01 21.42
N ASP A 261 -15.42 -6.79 20.57
CA ASP A 261 -16.59 -7.69 20.39
C ASP A 261 -16.24 -9.13 19.98
N TYR A 262 -15.06 -9.34 19.39
CA TYR A 262 -14.57 -10.62 18.88
C TYR A 262 -13.42 -11.19 19.72
N TYR A 263 -13.07 -10.55 20.85
CA TYR A 263 -12.04 -11.03 21.76
C TYR A 263 -12.48 -12.29 22.51
N ILE A 264 -11.59 -13.28 22.56
CA ILE A 264 -11.79 -14.52 23.31
C ILE A 264 -10.87 -14.52 24.53
N ALA A 265 -11.46 -14.33 25.70
CA ALA A 265 -10.75 -14.43 26.98
C ALA A 265 -10.19 -15.85 27.18
N PRO A 266 -8.94 -16.00 27.67
CA PRO A 266 -8.42 -17.32 28.06
C PRO A 266 -9.23 -17.94 29.19
N GLU A 267 -9.41 -19.26 29.14
CA GLU A 267 -9.99 -20.04 30.24
C GLU A 267 -9.05 -20.11 31.45
N GLU A 268 -7.73 -20.16 31.21
CA GLU A 268 -6.70 -20.23 32.25
C GLU A 268 -5.73 -19.03 32.20
N PRO A 269 -5.26 -18.51 33.34
CA PRO A 269 -4.30 -17.41 33.37
C PRO A 269 -3.00 -17.74 32.62
N GLU A 270 -2.67 -16.92 31.62
CA GLU A 270 -1.42 -17.06 30.87
C GLU A 270 -0.26 -16.39 31.61
N THR A 271 0.76 -17.16 32.00
CA THR A 271 1.94 -16.61 32.71
C THR A 271 3.14 -16.37 31.78
N ASP A 272 3.24 -17.13 30.69
CA ASP A 272 4.32 -17.02 29.72
C ASP A 272 3.90 -16.18 28.50
N PHE A 273 4.21 -14.88 28.55
CA PHE A 273 3.94 -13.93 27.47
C PHE A 273 5.01 -12.84 27.38
N LEU A 274 5.05 -12.17 26.23
CA LEU A 274 5.93 -11.04 25.96
C LEU A 274 5.55 -9.82 26.82
N LYS A 275 6.54 -9.23 27.50
CA LYS A 275 6.35 -8.07 28.37
C LYS A 275 6.51 -6.77 27.58
N ILE A 276 5.55 -5.88 27.72
CA ILE A 276 5.52 -4.56 27.09
C ILE A 276 5.28 -3.51 28.17
N THR A 277 6.04 -2.42 28.10
CA THR A 277 5.95 -1.35 29.10
C THR A 277 5.04 -0.23 28.61
N ARG A 278 5.24 0.23 27.38
CA ARG A 278 4.50 1.37 26.81
C ARG A 278 3.86 1.03 25.47
N PRO A 279 2.81 1.75 25.05
CA PRO A 279 2.21 1.55 23.73
C PRO A 279 3.21 1.69 22.57
N GLU A 280 4.19 2.59 22.65
CA GLU A 280 5.22 2.81 21.61
C GLU A 280 6.16 1.61 21.42
N ASP A 281 6.26 0.73 22.43
CA ASP A 281 7.08 -0.49 22.31
C ASP A 281 6.45 -1.50 21.35
N ILE A 282 5.13 -1.43 21.12
CA ILE A 282 4.41 -2.43 20.31
C ILE A 282 4.73 -2.21 18.83
N ARG A 283 5.15 -3.26 18.11
CA ARG A 283 5.35 -3.22 16.66
C ARG A 283 4.46 -4.28 16.04
N ILE A 284 3.57 -3.89 15.15
CA ILE A 284 2.67 -4.77 14.43
C ILE A 284 2.97 -4.69 12.93
N CYS A 285 3.04 -5.86 12.30
CA CYS A 285 3.30 -5.98 10.87
C CYS A 285 2.16 -6.71 10.17
N ASP A 286 1.74 -6.16 9.03
CA ASP A 286 1.04 -6.93 8.00
C ASP A 286 1.98 -7.16 6.79
N PRO A 287 2.56 -8.37 6.64
CA PRO A 287 3.47 -8.69 5.55
C PRO A 287 2.79 -8.88 4.19
N ALA A 288 1.46 -8.76 4.10
CA ALA A 288 0.69 -8.81 2.86
C ALA A 288 -0.46 -7.79 2.93
N ALA A 289 -0.10 -6.52 3.14
CA ALA A 289 -1.00 -5.48 3.62
C ALA A 289 -2.19 -5.21 2.68
N GLY A 290 -2.07 -5.46 1.38
CA GLY A 290 -3.08 -5.10 0.40
C GLY A 290 -3.42 -3.61 0.52
N SER A 291 -4.71 -3.29 0.65
CA SER A 291 -5.19 -1.92 0.91
C SER A 291 -5.23 -1.52 2.39
N GLY A 292 -4.61 -2.28 3.28
CA GLY A 292 -4.33 -1.88 4.66
C GLY A 292 -5.41 -2.19 5.70
N HIS A 293 -6.41 -3.02 5.39
CA HIS A 293 -7.54 -3.30 6.31
C HIS A 293 -7.13 -3.75 7.71
N MET A 294 -6.11 -4.62 7.83
CA MET A 294 -5.62 -5.05 9.14
C MET A 294 -5.02 -3.87 9.92
N LEU A 295 -4.25 -3.03 9.23
CA LEU A 295 -3.55 -1.90 9.81
C LEU A 295 -4.50 -0.76 10.20
N THR A 296 -5.58 -0.52 9.44
CA THR A 296 -6.57 0.52 9.75
C THR A 296 -7.35 0.19 11.02
N TYR A 297 -7.70 -1.07 11.27
CA TYR A 297 -8.30 -1.47 12.53
C TYR A 297 -7.28 -1.54 13.67
N ALA A 298 -6.05 -1.99 13.41
CA ALA A 298 -4.97 -1.93 14.39
C ALA A 298 -4.69 -0.49 14.84
N PHE A 299 -4.78 0.50 13.93
CA PHE A 299 -4.71 1.92 14.27
C PHE A 299 -5.79 2.31 15.29
N ASP A 300 -7.06 1.92 15.06
CA ASP A 300 -8.15 2.25 15.97
C ASP A 300 -7.98 1.61 17.35
N LEU A 301 -7.52 0.35 17.41
CA LEU A 301 -7.26 -0.33 18.68
C LEU A 301 -6.06 0.28 19.41
N LEU A 302 -4.97 0.61 18.70
CA LEU A 302 -3.84 1.33 19.26
C LEU A 302 -4.26 2.69 19.79
N TYR A 303 -5.09 3.43 19.06
CA TYR A 303 -5.60 4.73 19.52
C TYR A 303 -6.29 4.59 20.87
N ALA A 304 -7.14 3.58 21.03
CA ALA A 304 -7.80 3.29 22.31
C ALA A 304 -6.81 2.89 23.41
N ILE A 305 -5.73 2.17 23.08
CA ILE A 305 -4.63 1.83 24.01
C ILE A 305 -3.92 3.10 24.51
N TYR A 306 -3.50 3.98 23.60
CA TYR A 306 -2.83 5.24 23.97
C TYR A 306 -3.75 6.16 24.77
N GLU A 307 -5.03 6.26 24.40
CA GLU A 307 -6.03 7.05 25.12
C GLU A 307 -6.23 6.53 26.55
N GLU A 308 -6.29 5.20 26.74
CA GLU A 308 -6.42 4.57 28.07
C GLU A 308 -5.19 4.84 28.96
N GLU A 309 -3.98 4.87 28.39
CA GLU A 309 -2.74 5.22 29.11
C GLU A 309 -2.57 6.75 29.31
N GLY A 310 -3.53 7.56 28.86
CA GLY A 310 -3.61 9.00 29.16
C GLY A 310 -2.83 9.93 28.23
N TYR A 311 -2.50 9.49 27.01
CA TYR A 311 -1.82 10.32 26.02
C TYR A 311 -2.73 11.43 25.46
N ASP A 312 -2.14 12.54 25.02
CA ASP A 312 -2.89 13.63 24.37
C ASP A 312 -3.48 13.13 23.04
N PRO A 313 -4.82 13.16 22.85
CA PRO A 313 -5.49 12.74 21.62
C PRO A 313 -4.91 13.32 20.31
N THR A 314 -4.25 14.48 20.39
CA THR A 314 -3.63 15.17 19.26
C THR A 314 -2.22 14.69 18.92
N GLU A 315 -1.57 13.93 19.81
CA GLU A 315 -0.25 13.32 19.59
C GLU A 315 -0.36 11.85 19.17
N ILE A 316 -1.42 11.16 19.62
CA ILE A 316 -1.62 9.72 19.39
C ILE A 316 -1.46 9.30 17.93
N PRO A 317 -2.07 9.96 16.92
CA PRO A 317 -1.96 9.54 15.53
C PRO A 317 -0.52 9.52 15.01
N ALA A 318 0.29 10.51 15.39
CA ALA A 318 1.69 10.57 14.98
C ALA A 318 2.49 9.44 15.65
N LEU A 319 2.28 9.20 16.95
CA LEU A 319 2.93 8.11 17.67
C LEU A 319 2.63 6.74 17.06
N ILE A 320 1.37 6.49 16.68
CA ILE A 320 0.96 5.24 16.05
C ILE A 320 1.69 5.01 14.72
N LEU A 321 1.70 6.03 13.85
CA LEU A 321 2.33 5.93 12.53
C LEU A 321 3.86 5.82 12.63
N THR A 322 4.48 6.42 13.65
CA THR A 322 5.93 6.39 13.84
C THR A 322 6.43 5.09 14.49
N HIS A 323 5.69 4.53 15.44
CA HIS A 323 6.21 3.45 16.29
C HIS A 323 5.60 2.09 16.04
N ASN A 324 4.33 2.05 15.61
CA ASN A 324 3.55 0.83 15.78
C ASN A 324 3.30 0.06 14.48
N LEU A 325 2.86 0.72 13.42
CA LEU A 325 2.30 0.06 12.24
C LEU A 325 3.33 -0.06 11.12
N THR A 326 3.59 -1.28 10.65
CA THR A 326 4.32 -1.52 9.38
C THR A 326 3.47 -2.39 8.46
N GLY A 327 3.38 -2.04 7.18
CA GLY A 327 2.80 -2.88 6.13
C GLY A 327 3.82 -3.23 5.06
N VAL A 328 3.73 -4.42 4.47
CA VAL A 328 4.53 -4.81 3.31
C VAL A 328 3.61 -5.25 2.18
N GLU A 329 3.85 -4.74 0.97
CA GLU A 329 3.02 -5.00 -0.20
C GLU A 329 3.87 -5.06 -1.48
N ILE A 330 3.46 -5.85 -2.47
CA ILE A 330 4.14 -5.95 -3.77
C ILE A 330 3.47 -5.08 -4.85
N ASP A 331 2.20 -4.75 -4.72
CA ASP A 331 1.47 -3.90 -5.65
C ASP A 331 1.54 -2.42 -5.20
N ASP A 332 2.18 -1.58 -6.00
CA ASP A 332 2.39 -0.16 -5.68
C ASP A 332 1.07 0.56 -5.40
N ARG A 333 0.01 0.15 -6.12
CA ARG A 333 -1.31 0.76 -6.08
C ARG A 333 -2.06 0.38 -4.82
N ALA A 334 -1.98 -0.88 -4.39
CA ALA A 334 -2.50 -1.34 -3.11
C ALA A 334 -1.79 -0.65 -1.95
N GLY A 335 -0.45 -0.61 -1.98
CA GLY A 335 0.35 0.04 -0.95
C GLY A 335 0.05 1.53 -0.79
N ALA A 336 -0.10 2.26 -1.90
CA ALA A 336 -0.53 3.65 -1.89
C ALA A 336 -1.89 3.85 -1.20
N LEU A 337 -2.85 2.95 -1.43
CA LEU A 337 -4.15 3.00 -0.77
C LEU A 337 -4.08 2.63 0.70
N ALA A 338 -3.24 1.67 1.10
CA ALA A 338 -3.02 1.35 2.50
C ALA A 338 -2.45 2.55 3.27
N ALA A 339 -1.45 3.22 2.69
CA ALA A 339 -0.88 4.44 3.25
C ALA A 339 -1.93 5.55 3.31
N PHE A 340 -2.70 5.75 2.24
CA PHE A 340 -3.80 6.72 2.23
C PHE A 340 -4.83 6.42 3.33
N ALA A 341 -5.24 5.17 3.49
CA ALA A 341 -6.23 4.79 4.48
C ALA A 341 -5.77 5.08 5.92
N LEU A 342 -4.50 4.80 6.23
CA LEU A 342 -3.88 5.15 7.52
C LEU A 342 -3.76 6.67 7.71
N ALA A 343 -3.38 7.40 6.66
CA ALA A 343 -3.35 8.86 6.70
C ALA A 343 -4.74 9.46 6.97
N MET A 344 -5.80 8.89 6.38
CA MET A 344 -7.18 9.31 6.63
C MET A 344 -7.67 8.95 8.03
N LYS A 345 -7.25 7.81 8.60
CA LYS A 345 -7.50 7.49 10.02
C LYS A 345 -6.87 8.54 10.94
N ALA A 346 -5.63 8.97 10.65
CA ALA A 346 -4.99 10.05 11.39
C ALA A 346 -5.71 11.40 11.19
N ALA A 347 -6.08 11.75 9.95
CA ALA A 347 -6.79 12.97 9.63
C ALA A 347 -8.14 13.08 10.34
N ALA A 348 -8.89 11.97 10.44
CA ALA A 348 -10.18 11.91 11.14
C ALA A 348 -10.04 12.22 12.65
N ARG A 349 -8.90 11.86 13.27
CA ARG A 349 -8.63 12.15 14.69
C ARG A 349 -8.09 13.57 14.92
N LEU A 350 -7.28 14.09 14.00
CA LEU A 350 -6.58 15.37 14.14
C LEU A 350 -7.37 16.57 13.59
N GLY A 351 -8.26 16.32 12.65
CA GLY A 351 -8.80 17.34 11.75
C GLY A 351 -7.74 17.87 10.78
N ARG A 352 -8.22 18.52 9.71
CA ARG A 352 -7.41 18.96 8.57
C ARG A 352 -6.16 19.77 8.94
N ARG A 353 -6.30 20.83 9.75
CA ARG A 353 -5.20 21.78 10.03
C ARG A 353 -4.03 21.12 10.76
N ARG A 354 -4.29 20.20 11.68
CA ARG A 354 -3.25 19.49 12.43
C ARG A 354 -2.64 18.37 11.58
N PHE A 355 -3.48 17.64 10.84
CA PHE A 355 -3.01 16.61 9.90
C PHE A 355 -2.00 17.16 8.88
N LEU A 356 -2.27 18.32 8.27
CA LEU A 356 -1.36 18.95 7.32
C LEU A 356 -0.01 19.38 7.92
N ARG A 357 0.11 19.46 9.24
CA ARG A 357 1.36 19.78 9.95
C ARG A 357 2.04 18.55 10.53
N MET A 358 1.42 17.38 10.41
CA MET A 358 1.97 16.13 10.92
C MET A 358 3.10 15.65 9.99
N GLU A 359 4.29 15.51 10.57
CA GLU A 359 5.46 15.01 9.85
C GLU A 359 5.43 13.49 9.70
N ALA A 360 4.88 12.77 10.70
CA ALA A 360 4.76 11.32 10.68
C ALA A 360 3.97 10.84 9.45
N LYS A 361 4.50 9.80 8.78
CA LYS A 361 3.89 9.17 7.61
C LYS A 361 3.59 7.69 7.88
N PRO A 362 2.58 7.10 7.24
CA PRO A 362 2.36 5.66 7.28
C PRO A 362 3.58 4.88 6.77
N ASP A 363 4.02 3.88 7.53
CA ASP A 363 5.10 2.96 7.14
C ASP A 363 4.54 1.78 6.33
N ILE A 364 4.29 2.02 5.04
CA ILE A 364 3.92 0.99 4.07
C ILE A 364 5.10 0.77 3.11
N CYS A 365 5.80 -0.34 3.29
CA CYS A 365 6.91 -0.75 2.45
C CYS A 365 6.40 -1.48 1.20
N VAL A 366 6.38 -0.76 0.07
CA VAL A 366 6.13 -1.38 -1.23
C VAL A 366 7.43 -1.97 -1.77
N LEU A 367 7.44 -3.30 -1.93
CA LEU A 367 8.60 -4.02 -2.45
C LEU A 367 8.78 -3.74 -3.94
N GLN A 368 10.02 -3.53 -4.36
CA GLN A 368 10.39 -3.17 -5.73
C GLN A 368 11.59 -3.99 -6.19
N ASN A 369 11.60 -4.37 -7.47
CA ASN A 369 12.72 -5.11 -8.04
C ASN A 369 13.93 -4.18 -8.13
N VAL A 370 15.02 -4.54 -7.45
CA VAL A 370 16.28 -3.79 -7.49
C VAL A 370 17.40 -4.74 -7.88
N ALA A 371 18.19 -4.33 -8.87
CA ALA A 371 19.33 -5.08 -9.35
C ALA A 371 20.56 -4.16 -9.46
N PHE A 372 21.72 -4.78 -9.29
CA PHE A 372 23.03 -4.15 -9.44
C PHE A 372 23.87 -5.04 -10.36
N THR A 373 24.51 -4.42 -11.34
CA THR A 373 25.50 -5.08 -12.18
C THR A 373 26.80 -5.32 -11.39
N ASP A 374 27.65 -6.23 -11.89
CA ASP A 374 28.97 -6.47 -11.28
C ASP A 374 29.84 -5.21 -11.22
N ALA A 375 29.69 -4.29 -12.18
CA ALA A 375 30.37 -3.00 -12.17
C ALA A 375 29.85 -2.10 -11.04
N GLU A 376 28.52 -1.98 -10.92
CA GLU A 376 27.88 -1.16 -9.88
C GLU A 376 28.15 -1.68 -8.46
N MET A 377 28.45 -2.97 -8.28
CA MET A 377 28.84 -3.50 -6.96
C MET A 377 30.13 -2.86 -6.41
N GLN A 378 31.01 -2.32 -7.26
CA GLN A 378 32.16 -1.53 -6.81
C GLN A 378 31.72 -0.15 -6.30
N ASP A 379 30.76 0.47 -6.99
CA ASP A 379 30.16 1.75 -6.59
C ASP A 379 29.38 1.61 -5.28
N VAL A 380 28.69 0.49 -5.08
CA VAL A 380 28.02 0.17 -3.80
C VAL A 380 29.03 0.19 -2.64
N ALA A 381 30.23 -0.39 -2.83
CA ALA A 381 31.26 -0.39 -1.80
C ALA A 381 31.73 1.04 -1.44
N ALA A 382 31.77 1.94 -2.43
CA ALA A 382 32.03 3.36 -2.19
C ALA A 382 30.86 4.03 -1.45
N VAL A 383 29.62 3.74 -1.88
CA VAL A 383 28.39 4.28 -1.29
C VAL A 383 28.27 3.91 0.19
N VAL A 384 28.32 2.61 0.51
CA VAL A 384 28.13 2.12 1.88
C VAL A 384 29.39 2.25 2.74
N GLY A 385 30.56 2.34 2.11
CA GLY A 385 31.86 2.31 2.76
C GLY A 385 32.34 0.89 3.01
N LYS A 386 33.67 0.73 3.00
CA LYS A 386 34.33 -0.58 3.03
C LYS A 386 33.95 -1.43 4.24
N ASP A 387 33.74 -0.81 5.40
CA ASP A 387 33.43 -1.53 6.64
C ASP A 387 32.01 -2.12 6.63
N LEU A 388 31.06 -1.47 5.95
CA LEU A 388 29.67 -1.92 5.82
C LEU A 388 29.46 -2.80 4.59
N PHE A 389 30.40 -2.83 3.65
CA PHE A 389 30.34 -3.68 2.45
C PHE A 389 30.71 -5.13 2.74
N THR A 390 29.89 -5.78 3.56
CA THR A 390 30.04 -7.18 3.97
C THR A 390 29.42 -8.15 2.95
N ASP A 391 29.77 -9.43 3.04
CA ASP A 391 29.12 -10.48 2.25
C ASP A 391 27.62 -10.58 2.56
N GLU A 392 27.21 -10.35 3.82
CA GLU A 392 25.79 -10.31 4.23
C GLU A 392 25.03 -9.18 3.54
N LEU A 393 25.63 -7.98 3.43
CA LEU A 393 25.05 -6.87 2.67
C LEU A 393 24.96 -7.23 1.18
N ARG A 394 26.05 -7.73 0.58
CA ARG A 394 26.07 -8.08 -0.85
C ARG A 394 25.01 -9.12 -1.20
N GLU A 395 24.87 -10.16 -0.39
CA GLU A 395 23.84 -11.17 -0.58
C GLU A 395 22.45 -10.54 -0.45
N THR A 396 22.23 -9.71 0.57
CA THR A 396 20.95 -9.00 0.75
C THR A 396 20.59 -8.13 -0.45
N LEU A 397 21.55 -7.40 -1.03
CA LEU A 397 21.33 -6.59 -2.23
C LEU A 397 20.87 -7.45 -3.42
N GLY A 398 21.43 -8.65 -3.59
CA GLY A 398 21.03 -9.59 -4.64
C GLY A 398 19.65 -10.22 -4.43
N GLN A 399 19.13 -10.27 -3.20
CA GLN A 399 17.83 -10.90 -2.90
C GLN A 399 16.62 -10.16 -3.48
N PHE A 400 16.75 -8.87 -3.80
CA PHE A 400 15.64 -8.01 -4.23
C PHE A 400 15.47 -7.90 -5.75
N GLU A 401 16.24 -8.62 -6.57
CA GLU A 401 16.08 -8.63 -8.04
C GLU A 401 14.69 -9.13 -8.48
N GLN A 402 14.05 -9.94 -7.64
CA GLN A 402 12.73 -10.54 -7.87
C GLN A 402 11.75 -10.21 -6.74
N ALA A 403 11.90 -9.06 -6.08
CA ALA A 403 11.06 -8.64 -4.96
C ALA A 403 9.55 -8.64 -5.27
N LYS A 404 9.14 -8.21 -6.47
CA LYS A 404 7.73 -8.27 -6.92
C LYS A 404 7.20 -9.71 -7.14
N ASN A 405 8.09 -10.70 -7.21
CA ASN A 405 7.74 -12.11 -7.41
C ASN A 405 7.75 -12.90 -6.08
N PHE A 406 8.74 -12.63 -5.22
CA PHE A 406 8.91 -13.34 -3.94
C PHE A 406 8.19 -12.65 -2.77
N GLY A 407 8.03 -11.33 -2.84
CA GLY A 407 7.40 -10.52 -1.82
C GLY A 407 8.07 -10.67 -0.45
N SER A 408 7.24 -10.66 0.59
CA SER A 408 7.68 -10.73 1.99
C SER A 408 8.33 -12.06 2.40
N LEU A 409 8.35 -13.05 1.51
CA LEU A 409 9.09 -14.30 1.70
C LEU A 409 10.61 -14.12 1.63
N ILE A 410 11.10 -12.96 1.15
CA ILE A 410 12.52 -12.63 1.23
C ILE A 410 12.95 -12.56 2.69
N VAL A 411 14.05 -13.24 3.02
CA VAL A 411 14.69 -13.21 4.34
C VAL A 411 16.05 -12.52 4.20
N PRO A 412 16.17 -11.23 4.56
CA PRO A 412 17.42 -10.50 4.50
C PRO A 412 18.54 -11.22 5.26
N LYS A 413 19.76 -11.22 4.71
CA LYS A 413 20.95 -11.76 5.39
C LYS A 413 21.61 -10.75 6.29
N LEU A 414 21.50 -9.48 5.93
CA LEU A 414 22.04 -8.37 6.70
C LEU A 414 21.34 -8.30 8.06
N ARG A 415 22.13 -8.30 9.12
CA ARG A 415 21.62 -8.34 10.51
C ARG A 415 21.02 -7.02 10.98
N ASP A 416 21.60 -5.91 10.55
CA ASP A 416 21.15 -4.56 10.93
C ASP A 416 21.00 -3.64 9.70
N PRO A 417 19.93 -3.82 8.91
CA PRO A 417 19.62 -2.92 7.81
C PRO A 417 19.32 -1.49 8.25
N ALA A 418 18.76 -1.30 9.46
CA ALA A 418 18.40 0.02 9.97
C ALA A 418 19.62 0.91 10.23
N GLU A 419 20.65 0.37 10.89
CA GLU A 419 21.89 1.11 11.12
C GLU A 419 22.64 1.36 9.80
N THR A 420 22.68 0.36 8.91
CA THR A 420 23.30 0.52 7.59
C THR A 420 22.59 1.62 6.79
N LEU A 421 21.26 1.66 6.82
CA LEU A 421 20.45 2.69 6.17
C LEU A 421 20.81 4.07 6.70
N ARG A 422 20.85 4.24 8.02
CA ARG A 422 21.21 5.51 8.68
C ARG A 422 22.57 6.03 8.23
N VAL A 423 23.57 5.15 8.11
CA VAL A 423 24.91 5.54 7.64
C VAL A 423 24.91 5.91 6.16
N VAL A 424 24.16 5.18 5.32
CA VAL A 424 24.08 5.45 3.88
C VAL A 424 23.34 6.76 3.60
N GLU A 425 22.23 7.04 4.29
CA GLU A 425 21.46 8.28 4.13
C GLU A 425 22.25 9.52 4.58
N ALA A 426 23.13 9.38 5.57
CA ALA A 426 23.97 10.48 6.06
C ALA A 426 25.11 10.87 5.10
N ARG A 427 25.36 10.08 4.05
CA ARG A 427 26.43 10.36 3.07
C ARG A 427 25.90 11.21 1.93
N ASP A 428 26.63 12.26 1.62
CA ASP A 428 26.38 13.14 0.48
C ASP A 428 27.42 12.89 -0.61
N PHE A 429 26.96 12.53 -1.80
CA PHE A 429 27.80 12.34 -3.00
C PHE A 429 27.79 13.57 -3.92
N GLY A 430 27.17 14.68 -3.49
CA GLY A 430 27.19 15.96 -4.19
C GLY A 430 26.67 15.86 -5.63
N GLY A 431 27.52 16.23 -6.60
CA GLY A 431 27.17 16.26 -8.03
C GLY A 431 27.38 14.94 -8.79
N ASP A 432 27.78 13.85 -8.13
CA ASP A 432 27.97 12.55 -8.81
C ASP A 432 26.62 11.84 -9.01
N LEU A 433 26.03 12.04 -10.19
CA LEU A 433 24.73 11.47 -10.56
C LEU A 433 24.73 9.93 -10.57
N LEU A 434 25.87 9.30 -10.87
CA LEU A 434 25.97 7.84 -10.91
C LEU A 434 25.92 7.26 -9.49
N LEU A 435 26.78 7.77 -8.60
CA LEU A 435 26.80 7.31 -7.20
C LEU A 435 25.48 7.59 -6.48
N ARG A 436 24.83 8.71 -6.79
CA ARG A 436 23.50 9.03 -6.24
C ARG A 436 22.44 8.02 -6.68
N SER A 437 22.41 7.64 -7.97
CA SER A 437 21.48 6.61 -8.47
C SER A 437 21.73 5.24 -7.85
N VAL A 438 23.00 4.88 -7.57
CA VAL A 438 23.34 3.66 -6.84
C VAL A 438 22.89 3.77 -5.37
N GLN A 439 23.13 4.91 -4.72
CA GLN A 439 22.73 5.17 -3.34
C GLN A 439 21.21 5.06 -3.16
N GLU A 440 20.42 5.67 -4.05
CA GLU A 440 18.94 5.60 -4.01
C GLU A 440 18.45 4.14 -4.08
N ARG A 441 19.05 3.31 -4.95
CA ARG A 441 18.76 1.87 -5.02
C ARG A 441 19.20 1.10 -3.77
N VAL A 442 20.36 1.43 -3.19
CA VAL A 442 20.83 0.80 -1.94
C VAL A 442 19.90 1.16 -0.78
N ILE A 443 19.50 2.44 -0.65
CA ILE A 443 18.52 2.91 0.34
C ILE A 443 17.21 2.17 0.18
N ALA A 444 16.71 2.02 -1.05
CA ALA A 444 15.49 1.26 -1.32
C ALA A 444 15.59 -0.18 -0.81
N VAL A 445 16.70 -0.88 -1.09
CA VAL A 445 16.91 -2.24 -0.59
C VAL A 445 16.99 -2.29 0.94
N LEU A 446 17.73 -1.37 1.56
CA LEU A 446 17.88 -1.34 3.02
C LEU A 446 16.54 -1.09 3.73
N ARG A 447 15.69 -0.21 3.19
CA ARG A 447 14.32 0.00 3.70
C ARG A 447 13.47 -1.27 3.58
N MET A 448 13.50 -1.95 2.43
CA MET A 448 12.79 -3.21 2.26
C MET A 448 13.33 -4.32 3.19
N ALA A 449 14.65 -4.38 3.37
CA ALA A 449 15.28 -5.33 4.29
C ALA A 449 14.94 -5.05 5.76
N GLU A 450 14.85 -3.78 6.16
CA GLU A 450 14.45 -3.36 7.50
C GLU A 450 13.00 -3.78 7.80
N ALA A 451 12.08 -3.54 6.87
CA ALA A 451 10.68 -3.96 7.00
C ALA A 451 10.54 -5.50 7.08
N LEU A 452 11.46 -6.24 6.46
CA LEU A 452 11.51 -7.70 6.47
C LEU A 452 12.39 -8.28 7.60
N SER A 453 12.93 -7.45 8.49
CA SER A 453 13.78 -7.92 9.59
C SER A 453 12.93 -8.35 10.82
N PRO A 454 13.43 -9.30 11.64
CA PRO A 454 12.73 -9.75 12.85
C PRO A 454 12.70 -8.65 13.92
N LYS A 455 11.57 -7.96 14.05
CA LYS A 455 11.38 -6.88 15.04
C LYS A 455 9.96 -6.77 15.62
N TYR A 456 9.04 -7.63 15.19
CA TYR A 456 7.61 -7.42 15.43
C TYR A 456 7.10 -8.16 16.66
N HIS A 457 6.22 -7.51 17.40
CA HIS A 457 5.52 -8.07 18.55
C HIS A 457 4.25 -8.81 18.11
N VAL A 458 3.62 -8.33 17.04
CA VAL A 458 2.44 -8.93 16.42
C VAL A 458 2.63 -9.00 14.91
N VAL A 459 2.29 -10.14 14.30
CA VAL A 459 2.16 -10.27 12.85
C VAL A 459 0.73 -10.70 12.55
N VAL A 460 0.02 -9.88 11.78
CA VAL A 460 -1.37 -10.12 11.38
C VAL A 460 -1.49 -10.09 9.86
N ALA A 461 -2.15 -11.06 9.25
CA ALA A 461 -2.26 -11.08 7.79
C ALA A 461 -3.45 -11.90 7.26
N ASN A 462 -3.87 -11.56 6.04
CA ASN A 462 -4.53 -12.47 5.11
C ASN A 462 -3.55 -12.73 3.96
N PRO A 463 -2.68 -13.74 4.06
CA PRO A 463 -1.59 -13.95 3.12
C PRO A 463 -2.11 -14.39 1.74
N PRO A 464 -1.29 -14.29 0.69
CA PRO A 464 -1.66 -14.71 -0.66
C PRO A 464 -1.89 -16.22 -0.77
N TYR A 465 -2.96 -16.64 -1.46
CA TYR A 465 -3.27 -18.06 -1.67
C TYR A 465 -2.91 -18.47 -3.10
N MET A 466 -1.91 -19.34 -3.25
CA MET A 466 -1.50 -19.87 -4.56
C MET A 466 -0.74 -21.17 -4.38
N GLY A 467 -1.40 -22.29 -4.72
CA GLY A 467 -0.75 -23.59 -4.74
C GLY A 467 0.36 -23.68 -5.80
N GLY A 468 1.29 -24.62 -5.63
CA GLY A 468 2.47 -24.77 -6.50
C GLY A 468 2.19 -24.92 -8.01
N LYS A 469 0.97 -25.29 -8.41
CA LYS A 469 0.56 -25.30 -9.83
C LYS A 469 0.37 -23.89 -10.42
N GLY A 470 0.11 -22.87 -9.61
CA GLY A 470 -0.02 -21.48 -10.06
C GLY A 470 1.31 -20.74 -10.16
N MET A 471 2.31 -21.16 -9.37
CA MET A 471 3.61 -20.50 -9.29
C MET A 471 4.37 -20.54 -10.63
N ASN A 472 4.94 -19.40 -11.02
CA ASN A 472 5.88 -19.34 -12.14
C ASN A 472 7.20 -20.07 -11.82
N PRO A 473 8.02 -20.40 -12.83
CA PRO A 473 9.24 -21.19 -12.62
C PRO A 473 10.20 -20.60 -11.58
N LYS A 474 10.42 -19.28 -11.58
CA LYS A 474 11.33 -18.62 -10.61
C LYS A 474 10.81 -18.74 -9.18
N LEU A 475 9.53 -18.43 -8.95
CA LEU A 475 8.89 -18.59 -7.64
C LEU A 475 8.88 -20.06 -7.18
N GLY A 476 8.66 -20.98 -8.11
CA GLY A 476 8.68 -22.42 -7.82
C GLY A 476 10.06 -22.98 -7.45
N VAL A 477 11.14 -22.41 -7.99
CA VAL A 477 12.52 -22.74 -7.56
C VAL A 477 12.80 -22.11 -6.19
N PHE A 478 12.52 -20.82 -6.04
CA PHE A 478 12.68 -20.12 -4.76
C PHE A 478 11.95 -20.83 -3.60
N ALA A 479 10.70 -21.25 -3.81
CA ALA A 479 9.92 -21.99 -2.83
C ALA A 479 10.59 -23.32 -2.44
N LYS A 480 11.19 -24.05 -3.39
CA LYS A 480 11.87 -25.33 -3.11
C LYS A 480 13.14 -25.13 -2.29
N ASP A 481 13.89 -24.09 -2.61
CA ASP A 481 15.23 -23.86 -2.06
C ASP A 481 15.16 -23.21 -0.67
N HIS A 482 14.21 -22.30 -0.46
CA HIS A 482 14.09 -21.52 0.78
C HIS A 482 13.00 -21.99 1.73
N TYR A 483 11.97 -22.67 1.21
CA TYR A 483 10.80 -23.10 1.98
C TYR A 483 10.45 -24.59 1.73
N PRO A 484 11.42 -25.52 1.86
CA PRO A 484 11.25 -26.91 1.42
C PRO A 484 10.07 -27.63 2.06
N ASP A 485 9.68 -27.21 3.27
CA ASP A 485 8.62 -27.79 4.10
C ASP A 485 7.24 -27.15 3.87
N SER A 486 7.19 -25.93 3.35
CA SER A 486 5.95 -25.14 3.18
C SER A 486 5.65 -24.73 1.72
N LYS A 487 6.54 -25.07 0.77
CA LYS A 487 6.46 -24.79 -0.69
C LYS A 487 5.18 -25.20 -1.43
N VAL A 488 4.28 -25.92 -0.78
CA VAL A 488 3.05 -26.43 -1.41
C VAL A 488 2.06 -25.32 -1.75
N ASP A 489 2.07 -24.22 -0.98
CA ASP A 489 1.22 -23.04 -1.17
C ASP A 489 1.90 -21.78 -0.62
N LEU A 490 1.63 -20.62 -1.22
CA LEU A 490 2.11 -19.32 -0.72
C LEU A 490 1.68 -19.06 0.73
N PHE A 491 0.42 -19.32 1.11
CA PHE A 491 -0.04 -19.02 2.47
C PHE A 491 0.76 -19.79 3.53
N ALA A 492 1.14 -21.03 3.23
CA ALA A 492 1.93 -21.87 4.11
C ALA A 492 3.37 -21.34 4.27
N MET A 493 3.98 -20.87 3.18
CA MET A 493 5.28 -20.18 3.26
C MET A 493 5.17 -18.88 4.05
N PHE A 494 4.07 -18.13 3.91
CA PHE A 494 3.82 -16.93 4.70
C PHE A 494 3.63 -17.22 6.19
N MET A 495 3.01 -18.35 6.57
CA MET A 495 2.95 -18.77 7.99
C MET A 495 4.35 -19.04 8.56
N GLU A 496 5.20 -19.76 7.82
CA GLU A 496 6.60 -19.98 8.22
C GLU A 496 7.37 -18.66 8.30
N ARG A 497 7.15 -17.77 7.33
CA ARG A 497 7.78 -16.45 7.28
C ARG A 497 7.35 -15.55 8.44
N ALA A 498 6.05 -15.49 8.74
CA ALA A 498 5.51 -14.68 9.82
C ALA A 498 6.12 -15.05 11.18
N VAL A 499 6.40 -16.34 11.42
CA VAL A 499 7.14 -16.78 12.61
C VAL A 499 8.53 -16.17 12.67
N SER A 500 9.25 -16.13 11.55
CA SER A 500 10.60 -15.56 11.50
C SER A 500 10.64 -14.02 11.58
N LEU A 501 9.51 -13.35 11.45
CA LEU A 501 9.38 -11.89 11.63
C LEU A 501 9.15 -11.49 13.09
N LEU A 502 8.69 -12.43 13.92
CA LEU A 502 8.32 -12.18 15.31
C LEU A 502 9.52 -12.15 16.26
N ASN A 503 9.45 -11.24 17.22
CA ASN A 503 10.22 -11.32 18.44
C ASN A 503 9.82 -12.58 19.22
N ARG A 504 10.73 -13.07 20.08
CA ARG A 504 10.45 -14.24 20.94
C ARG A 504 9.18 -13.97 21.78
N ARG A 505 8.23 -14.91 21.78
CA ARG A 505 6.90 -14.79 22.43
C ARG A 505 5.95 -13.76 21.80
N GLY A 506 6.25 -13.28 20.59
CA GLY A 506 5.30 -12.50 19.81
C GLY A 506 4.07 -13.32 19.39
N MET A 507 3.04 -12.62 18.89
CA MET A 507 1.78 -13.24 18.49
C MET A 507 1.60 -13.22 16.97
N MET A 508 1.17 -14.35 16.41
CA MET A 508 0.79 -14.46 15.00
C MET A 508 -0.72 -14.70 14.89
N ALA A 509 -1.40 -13.90 14.06
CA ALA A 509 -2.82 -14.07 13.74
C ALA A 509 -3.02 -14.00 12.23
N MET A 510 -3.37 -15.11 11.60
CA MET A 510 -3.54 -15.16 10.15
C MET A 510 -4.76 -15.97 9.76
N ILE A 511 -5.53 -15.49 8.80
CA ILE A 511 -6.54 -16.30 8.13
C ILE A 511 -5.85 -17.15 7.05
N ASN A 512 -6.05 -18.47 7.08
CA ASN A 512 -5.40 -19.41 6.17
C ASN A 512 -6.37 -20.50 5.74
N MET A 513 -6.06 -21.20 4.64
CA MET A 513 -6.82 -22.40 4.25
C MET A 513 -6.55 -23.55 5.23
N GLN A 514 -7.56 -24.31 5.62
CA GLN A 514 -7.45 -25.42 6.59
C GLN A 514 -6.66 -26.64 6.10
N SER A 515 -6.27 -26.68 4.83
CA SER A 515 -5.68 -27.86 4.17
C SER A 515 -4.41 -28.35 4.87
N TRP A 516 -3.57 -27.45 5.40
CA TRP A 516 -2.32 -27.81 6.10
C TRP A 516 -2.55 -28.65 7.36
N MET A 517 -3.73 -28.56 7.98
CA MET A 517 -4.08 -29.37 9.17
C MET A 517 -4.29 -30.85 8.84
N PHE A 518 -4.55 -31.17 7.57
CA PHE A 518 -4.87 -32.53 7.09
C PHE A 518 -3.78 -33.14 6.21
N LEU A 519 -2.78 -32.34 5.81
CA LEU A 519 -1.64 -32.82 5.04
C LEU A 519 -0.62 -33.48 5.97
N SER A 520 0.02 -34.56 5.52
CA SER A 520 1.11 -35.27 6.22
C SER A 520 2.42 -34.47 6.26
N ILE A 521 2.34 -33.15 6.43
CA ILE A 521 3.46 -32.21 6.50
C ILE A 521 3.82 -32.06 7.99
N ARG A 522 4.82 -32.82 8.43
CA ARG A 522 5.30 -32.90 9.82
C ARG A 522 5.77 -31.58 10.49
N PRO A 523 6.24 -30.51 9.81
CA PRO A 523 6.81 -29.36 10.54
C PRO A 523 5.81 -28.29 10.97
N VAL A 524 4.77 -28.02 10.17
CA VAL A 524 3.79 -26.94 10.48
C VAL A 524 2.87 -27.34 11.63
N SER A 525 2.62 -28.64 11.83
CA SER A 525 1.85 -29.13 12.97
C SER A 525 2.69 -29.35 14.24
N GLY A 526 4.03 -29.21 14.18
CA GLY A 526 4.98 -29.47 15.27
C GLY A 526 5.63 -28.23 15.89
N ARG A 527 5.35 -27.01 15.38
CA ARG A 527 5.92 -25.73 15.88
C ARG A 527 4.92 -24.77 16.53
N PHE A 528 3.62 -25.04 16.47
CA PHE A 528 2.57 -24.08 16.83
C PHE A 528 1.64 -24.62 17.92
N GLN A 529 1.59 -23.97 19.08
CA GLN A 529 0.46 -24.12 19.99
C GLN A 529 -0.75 -23.40 19.38
N ALA A 530 -1.76 -24.17 18.97
CA ALA A 530 -3.04 -23.64 18.53
C ALA A 530 -3.92 -23.31 19.73
N PHE A 531 -4.62 -22.17 19.70
CA PHE A 531 -5.60 -21.79 20.72
C PHE A 531 -6.87 -22.68 20.76
N SER A 532 -6.95 -23.75 19.96
CA SER A 532 -8.13 -24.64 19.86
C SER A 532 -8.18 -25.78 20.89
N GLY A 533 -7.46 -25.67 22.02
CA GLY A 533 -7.49 -26.67 23.09
C GLY A 533 -6.88 -28.04 22.75
N ARG A 534 -6.22 -28.20 21.59
CA ARG A 534 -5.44 -29.40 21.26
C ARG A 534 -3.94 -29.14 21.37
N GLN A 535 -3.33 -29.65 22.43
CA GLN A 535 -1.87 -29.81 22.48
C GLN A 535 -1.43 -30.86 21.46
N PHE A 536 -0.78 -30.44 20.38
CA PHE A 536 0.03 -31.35 19.57
C PHE A 536 1.24 -31.75 20.41
N HIS A 537 1.27 -33.03 20.84
CA HIS A 537 2.33 -33.55 21.71
C HIS A 537 3.69 -33.51 20.98
N GLY A 538 4.63 -32.73 21.52
CA GLY A 538 6.02 -32.67 21.05
C GLY A 538 6.61 -31.28 20.78
N MET A 539 6.12 -30.19 21.41
CA MET A 539 6.50 -28.81 21.07
C MET A 539 7.29 -28.05 22.13
N SER A 540 8.27 -27.25 21.65
CA SER A 540 8.91 -26.14 22.37
C SER A 540 7.91 -24.99 22.63
N SER A 541 7.92 -24.46 23.85
CA SER A 541 6.96 -23.51 24.44
C SER A 541 7.05 -22.05 23.95
N SER A 542 7.53 -21.78 22.74
CA SER A 542 8.00 -20.43 22.38
C SER A 542 7.02 -19.48 21.66
N MET A 543 5.91 -19.96 21.07
CA MET A 543 5.04 -19.15 20.17
C MET A 543 3.57 -19.60 20.17
N ARG A 544 2.63 -18.65 19.98
CA ARG A 544 1.17 -18.89 20.01
C ARG A 544 0.51 -18.53 18.67
N LEU A 545 -0.32 -19.44 18.16
CA LEU A 545 -1.06 -19.31 16.89
C LEU A 545 -2.55 -19.14 17.14
N ILE A 546 -3.11 -18.02 16.66
CA ILE A 546 -4.56 -17.76 16.67
C ILE A 546 -5.12 -18.23 15.31
N LEU A 547 -6.05 -19.19 15.37
CA LEU A 547 -6.77 -19.72 14.22
C LEU A 547 -8.20 -19.17 14.13
#